data_AF-A0A0W0ZNR8-F1
#
_entry.id   AF-A0A0W0ZNR8-F1
#
_cell.length_a   1.000
_cell.length_b   1.000
_cell.length_c   1.000
_cell.angle_alpha   90.00
_cell.angle_beta   90.00
_cell.angle_gamma   90.00
#
_symmetry.space_group_name_H-M   'P 1'
#
loop_
_entity.id
_entity.type
_entity.pdbx_description
1 polymer ?
#
loop_
_entity_poly.entity_id
_entity_poly.type
_entity_poly.pdbx_seq_one_letter_code
_entity_poly.pdbx_strand_id
1 'polypeptide(L)'
;MPNFSTFSIYEKEMRAFISKVAETTPLEHNKLTAWFYSEGIMQFREGQSADYYPYINDNLKKFSHRPLISKQHSMGQTLTGFIALKNAFIGQFVKDQLELKDKLESLFTHTFYNAIESHLPYIIIQSEISSELNAYQDKNSGPLEPVEALKLAIKMFEEKRLNNTALEEDFKNQLLLMHEFLDYLSKQAVSSGQQFFKPSDNNTAHTTSEQLTLK
;
A
#
# COMPACT_ATOMS: atom_id res chain seq x y z
N MET A 1 -1.42 17.32 2.88
CA MET A 1 -1.44 15.87 2.62
C MET A 1 -2.65 15.54 1.76
N PRO A 2 -2.59 14.53 0.88
CA PRO A 2 -3.78 14.08 0.14
C PRO A 2 -4.86 13.62 1.13
N ASN A 3 -6.12 13.81 0.77
CA ASN A 3 -7.26 13.27 1.49
C ASN A 3 -8.07 12.47 0.48
N PHE A 4 -8.12 11.17 0.68
CA PHE A 4 -8.76 10.21 -0.20
C PHE A 4 -10.18 9.95 0.28
N SER A 5 -11.10 9.61 -0.63
CA SER A 5 -12.49 9.35 -0.25
C SER A 5 -12.76 7.89 0.12
N THR A 6 -11.82 6.99 -0.14
CA THR A 6 -11.96 5.54 0.07
C THR A 6 -10.63 4.88 0.48
N PHE A 7 -10.69 3.82 1.28
CA PHE A 7 -9.55 2.96 1.61
C PHE A 7 -9.49 1.73 0.70
N SER A 8 -9.53 1.93 -0.63
CA SER A 8 -9.49 0.82 -1.61
C SER A 8 -10.62 -0.18 -1.36
N ILE A 9 -10.40 -1.46 -1.67
CA ILE A 9 -11.33 -2.56 -1.42
C ILE A 9 -11.63 -2.74 0.07
N TYR A 10 -10.78 -2.24 0.98
CA TYR A 10 -10.92 -2.39 2.44
C TYR A 10 -11.75 -1.28 3.10
N GLU A 11 -12.50 -0.50 2.32
CA GLU A 11 -13.26 0.66 2.78
C GLU A 11 -14.22 0.30 3.92
N LYS A 12 -14.95 -0.81 3.79
CA LYS A 12 -15.94 -1.24 4.78
C LYS A 12 -15.28 -1.64 6.09
N GLU A 13 -14.20 -2.41 6.01
CA GLU A 13 -13.41 -2.89 7.14
C GLU A 13 -12.75 -1.72 7.86
N MET A 14 -12.25 -0.74 7.11
CA MET A 14 -11.61 0.45 7.67
C MET A 14 -12.62 1.32 8.42
N ARG A 15 -13.81 1.55 7.87
CA ARG A 15 -14.90 2.25 8.58
C ARG A 15 -15.30 1.51 9.86
N ALA A 16 -15.48 0.19 9.78
CA ALA A 16 -15.84 -0.61 10.93
C ALA A 16 -14.77 -0.56 12.03
N PHE A 17 -13.49 -0.61 11.64
CA PHE A 17 -12.36 -0.47 12.55
C PHE A 17 -12.35 0.89 13.24
N ILE A 18 -12.46 1.99 12.48
CA ILE A 18 -12.46 3.34 13.01
C ILE A 18 -13.60 3.54 14.01
N SER A 19 -14.82 3.13 13.65
CA SER A 19 -15.97 3.18 14.56
C SER A 19 -15.69 2.39 15.83
N LYS A 20 -15.18 1.16 15.71
CA LYS A 20 -14.91 0.31 16.86
C LYS A 20 -13.85 0.88 17.79
N VAL A 21 -12.79 1.47 17.24
CA VAL A 21 -11.76 2.15 18.02
C VAL A 21 -12.35 3.36 18.75
N ALA A 22 -13.11 4.21 18.06
CA ALA A 22 -13.72 5.40 18.65
C ALA A 22 -14.75 5.06 19.74
N GLU A 23 -15.48 3.95 19.60
CA GLU A 23 -16.44 3.47 20.60
C GLU A 23 -15.77 2.90 21.86
N THR A 24 -14.55 2.36 21.73
CA THR A 24 -13.92 1.57 22.79
C THR A 24 -12.68 2.23 23.38
N THR A 25 -12.27 3.39 22.88
CA THR A 25 -11.07 4.13 23.31
C THR A 25 -11.38 5.62 23.38
N PRO A 26 -10.54 6.45 24.02
CA PRO A 26 -10.73 7.91 24.03
C PRO A 26 -10.36 8.58 22.69
N LEU A 27 -10.01 7.82 21.65
CA LEU A 27 -9.62 8.38 20.36
C LEU A 27 -10.83 8.90 19.57
N GLU A 28 -10.74 10.14 19.08
CA GLU A 28 -11.82 10.78 18.36
C GLU A 28 -12.00 10.21 16.94
N HIS A 29 -13.23 9.79 16.62
CA HIS A 29 -13.62 9.28 15.30
C HIS A 29 -13.12 10.16 14.13
N ASN A 30 -13.30 11.48 14.22
CA ASN A 30 -12.90 12.39 13.14
C ASN A 30 -11.39 12.45 12.94
N LYS A 31 -10.59 12.36 14.01
CA LYS A 31 -9.13 12.33 13.92
C LYS A 31 -8.64 11.02 13.32
N LEU A 32 -9.26 9.90 13.70
CA LEU A 32 -8.98 8.59 13.13
C LEU A 32 -9.28 8.58 11.63
N THR A 33 -10.48 8.98 11.23
CA THR A 33 -10.88 9.06 9.82
C THR A 33 -9.94 9.96 9.02
N ALA A 34 -9.67 11.18 9.50
CA ALA A 34 -8.76 12.08 8.79
C ALA A 34 -7.36 11.46 8.60
N TRP A 35 -6.83 10.76 9.60
CA TRP A 35 -5.52 10.13 9.51
C TRP A 35 -5.52 8.91 8.57
N PHE A 36 -6.48 7.99 8.71
CA PHE A 36 -6.56 6.79 7.87
C PHE A 36 -6.70 7.13 6.39
N TYR A 37 -7.56 8.11 6.06
CA TYR A 37 -7.84 8.53 4.68
C TYR A 37 -6.82 9.55 4.13
N SER A 38 -5.71 9.76 4.82
CA SER A 38 -4.58 10.54 4.32
C SER A 38 -3.27 9.76 4.48
N GLU A 39 -2.61 9.93 5.63
CA GLU A 39 -1.35 9.29 5.97
C GLU A 39 -1.48 7.77 6.01
N GLY A 40 -2.59 7.23 6.54
CA GLY A 40 -2.78 5.78 6.63
C GLY A 40 -2.75 5.08 5.27
N ILE A 41 -3.40 5.64 4.26
CA ILE A 41 -3.35 5.11 2.89
C ILE A 41 -1.91 5.14 2.35
N MET A 42 -1.15 6.20 2.61
CA MET A 42 0.26 6.31 2.18
C MET A 42 1.11 5.23 2.85
N GLN A 43 1.02 5.09 4.17
CA GLN A 43 1.72 4.06 4.95
C GLN A 43 1.41 2.65 4.47
N PHE A 44 0.13 2.37 4.16
CA PHE A 44 -0.29 1.09 3.60
C PHE A 44 0.37 0.82 2.24
N ARG A 45 0.36 1.79 1.31
CA ARG A 45 0.91 1.60 -0.04
C ARG A 45 2.44 1.52 -0.06
N GLU A 46 3.10 2.30 0.78
CA GLU A 46 4.56 2.23 0.96
C GLU A 46 4.95 0.84 1.46
N GLY A 47 4.26 0.33 2.49
CA GLY A 47 4.46 -1.03 2.97
C GLY A 47 4.17 -2.10 1.90
N GLN A 48 3.09 -1.94 1.12
CA GLN A 48 2.73 -2.90 0.07
C GLN A 48 3.78 -3.00 -1.05
N SER A 49 4.49 -1.90 -1.31
CA SER A 49 5.46 -1.80 -2.41
C SER A 49 6.92 -1.97 -1.98
N ALA A 50 7.20 -2.05 -0.68
CA ALA A 50 8.56 -2.04 -0.11
C ALA A 50 9.49 -3.06 -0.78
N ASP A 51 9.04 -4.31 -0.93
CA ASP A 51 9.85 -5.39 -1.51
C ASP A 51 9.66 -5.57 -3.02
N TYR A 52 8.75 -4.81 -3.63
CA TYR A 52 8.38 -4.99 -5.04
C TYR A 52 9.52 -4.62 -6.00
N TYR A 53 10.12 -3.44 -5.81
CA TYR A 53 11.21 -2.98 -6.67
C TYR A 53 12.48 -3.82 -6.52
N PRO A 54 12.93 -4.20 -5.31
CA PRO A 54 13.98 -5.20 -5.14
C PRO A 54 13.67 -6.49 -5.89
N TYR A 55 12.44 -7.01 -5.78
CA TYR A 55 12.02 -8.23 -6.46
C TYR A 55 12.07 -8.10 -7.99
N ILE A 56 11.64 -6.96 -8.55
CA ILE A 56 11.80 -6.67 -9.99
C ILE A 56 13.27 -6.67 -10.40
N ASN A 57 14.11 -5.93 -9.68
CA ASN A 57 15.53 -5.76 -10.04
C ASN A 57 16.27 -7.10 -10.04
N ASP A 58 15.97 -7.95 -9.07
CA ASP A 58 16.51 -9.31 -9.00
C ASP A 58 16.10 -10.16 -10.20
N ASN A 59 14.84 -10.07 -10.63
CA ASN A 59 14.34 -10.82 -11.78
C ASN A 59 14.91 -10.30 -13.10
N LEU A 60 14.99 -8.98 -13.28
CA LEU A 60 15.63 -8.39 -14.46
C LEU A 60 17.11 -8.80 -14.56
N LYS A 61 17.82 -8.85 -13.43
CA LYS A 61 19.22 -9.28 -13.39
C LYS A 61 19.41 -10.77 -13.69
N LYS A 62 18.53 -11.64 -13.16
CA LYS A 62 18.68 -13.11 -13.25
C LYS A 62 18.06 -13.70 -14.52
N PHE A 63 16.92 -13.15 -14.95
CA PHE A 63 16.07 -13.72 -15.99
C PHE A 63 15.78 -12.76 -17.14
N SER A 64 16.22 -11.49 -17.05
CA SER A 64 16.03 -10.47 -18.08
C SER A 64 14.56 -10.15 -18.40
N HIS A 65 13.65 -10.44 -17.47
CA HIS A 65 12.25 -10.07 -17.53
C HIS A 65 11.74 -9.72 -16.12
N ARG A 66 10.64 -8.98 -16.04
CA ARG A 66 9.95 -8.68 -14.78
C ARG A 66 9.20 -9.92 -14.27
N PRO A 67 8.95 -10.03 -12.96
CA PRO A 67 8.34 -11.21 -12.39
C PRO A 67 6.86 -11.35 -12.78
N LEU A 68 6.41 -12.60 -12.90
CA LEU A 68 5.00 -12.93 -12.78
C LEU A 68 4.61 -12.87 -11.29
N ILE A 69 3.51 -12.19 -11.00
CA ILE A 69 3.02 -11.96 -9.66
C ILE A 69 1.97 -13.02 -9.34
N SER A 70 2.28 -13.88 -8.37
CA SER A 70 1.33 -14.87 -7.87
C SER A 70 0.38 -14.25 -6.85
N LYS A 71 -0.77 -14.91 -6.63
CA LYS A 71 -1.69 -14.53 -5.55
C LYS A 71 -1.00 -14.51 -4.18
N GLN A 72 -0.09 -15.44 -3.90
CA GLN A 72 0.64 -15.48 -2.62
C GLN A 72 1.56 -14.28 -2.47
N HIS A 73 2.20 -13.84 -3.57
CA HIS A 73 2.99 -12.62 -3.55
C HIS A 73 2.12 -11.40 -3.25
N SER A 74 0.97 -11.25 -3.92
CA SER A 74 0.05 -10.14 -3.67
C SER A 74 -0.54 -10.17 -2.24
N MET A 75 -0.88 -11.34 -1.70
CA MET A 75 -1.27 -11.48 -0.29
C MET A 75 -0.15 -11.04 0.66
N GLY A 76 1.10 -11.41 0.38
CA GLY A 76 2.27 -11.01 1.17
C GLY A 76 2.52 -9.50 1.12
N GLN A 77 2.37 -8.88 -0.05
CA GLN A 77 2.43 -7.42 -0.20
C GLN A 77 1.32 -6.74 0.60
N THR A 78 0.08 -7.22 0.50
CA THR A 78 -1.04 -6.70 1.28
C THR A 78 -0.79 -6.82 2.79
N LEU A 79 -0.33 -7.98 3.28
CA LEU A 79 0.05 -8.18 4.69
C LEU A 79 1.13 -7.17 5.12
N THR A 80 2.15 -6.97 4.30
CA THR A 80 3.23 -6.01 4.58
C THR A 80 2.70 -4.58 4.66
N GLY A 81 1.79 -4.20 3.75
CA GLY A 81 1.08 -2.92 3.79
C GLY A 81 0.29 -2.73 5.09
N PHE A 82 -0.46 -3.74 5.54
CA PHE A 82 -1.20 -3.66 6.79
C PHE A 82 -0.31 -3.64 8.04
N ILE A 83 0.82 -4.34 8.03
CA ILE A 83 1.81 -4.26 9.11
C ILE A 83 2.39 -2.84 9.20
N ALA A 84 2.77 -2.24 8.08
CA ALA A 84 3.24 -0.85 8.03
C ALA A 84 2.19 0.13 8.56
N LEU A 85 0.94 0.01 8.08
CA LEU A 85 -0.19 0.80 8.55
C LEU A 85 -0.41 0.66 10.07
N LYS A 86 -0.41 -0.57 10.59
CA LYS A 86 -0.56 -0.85 12.02
C LYS A 86 0.54 -0.14 12.82
N ASN A 87 1.80 -0.32 12.42
CA ASN A 87 2.94 0.24 13.14
C ASN A 87 2.88 1.78 13.17
N ALA A 88 2.54 2.40 12.03
CA ALA A 88 2.35 3.85 11.94
C ALA A 88 1.16 4.33 12.80
N PHE A 89 0.04 3.60 12.76
CA PHE A 89 -1.15 3.91 13.55
C PHE A 89 -0.86 3.87 15.06
N ILE A 90 -0.20 2.80 15.53
CA ILE A 90 0.22 2.66 16.92
C ILE A 90 1.20 3.78 17.30
N GLY A 91 2.21 4.05 16.48
CA GLY A 91 3.16 5.14 16.71
C GLY A 91 2.50 6.52 16.81
N GLN A 92 1.44 6.75 16.03
CA GLN A 92 0.70 8.01 16.01
C GLN A 92 -0.18 8.23 17.26
N PHE A 93 -0.90 7.19 17.70
CA PHE A 93 -2.01 7.34 18.64
C PHE A 93 -1.76 6.79 20.05
N VAL A 94 -0.73 5.96 20.27
CA VAL A 94 -0.53 5.29 21.55
C VAL A 94 0.29 6.11 22.55
N LYS A 95 1.25 6.93 22.09
CA LYS A 95 2.07 7.88 22.90
C LYS A 95 2.23 7.47 24.38
N ASP A 96 2.83 6.29 24.59
CA ASP A 96 3.19 5.67 25.89
C ASP A 96 2.08 4.96 26.71
N GLN A 97 0.86 4.81 26.18
CA GLN A 97 -0.22 4.07 26.85
C GLN A 97 -0.21 2.57 26.49
N LEU A 98 0.49 1.75 27.26
CA LEU A 98 0.65 0.30 26.99
C LEU A 98 -0.69 -0.45 26.86
N GLU A 99 -1.66 -0.21 27.74
CA GLU A 99 -2.97 -0.88 27.65
C GLU A 99 -3.74 -0.49 26.38
N LEU A 100 -3.60 0.77 25.94
CA LEU A 100 -4.19 1.23 24.68
C LEU A 100 -3.50 0.54 23.50
N LYS A 101 -2.18 0.35 23.56
CA LYS A 101 -1.41 -0.37 22.53
C LYS A 101 -1.96 -1.77 22.28
N ASP A 102 -2.04 -2.58 23.32
CA ASP A 102 -2.46 -3.99 23.21
C ASP A 102 -3.88 -4.10 22.65
N LYS A 103 -4.77 -3.21 23.10
CA LYS A 103 -6.15 -3.13 22.61
C LYS A 103 -6.22 -2.76 21.13
N LEU A 104 -5.47 -1.74 20.72
CA LEU A 104 -5.44 -1.29 19.32
C LEU A 104 -4.81 -2.35 18.41
N GLU A 105 -3.72 -2.99 18.83
CA GLU A 105 -3.08 -4.07 18.08
C GLU A 105 -4.02 -5.28 17.90
N SER A 106 -4.74 -5.67 18.95
CA SER A 106 -5.72 -6.75 18.88
C SER A 106 -6.88 -6.42 17.93
N LEU A 107 -7.44 -5.21 18.01
CA LEU A 107 -8.52 -4.77 17.12
C LEU A 107 -8.05 -4.74 15.66
N PHE A 108 -6.84 -4.20 15.43
CA PHE A 108 -6.30 -4.08 14.08
C PHE A 108 -6.06 -5.46 13.46
N THR A 109 -5.44 -6.36 14.22
CA THR A 109 -5.14 -7.73 13.77
C THR A 109 -6.42 -8.48 13.40
N HIS A 110 -7.47 -8.39 14.23
CA HIS A 110 -8.74 -9.06 13.95
C HIS A 110 -9.42 -8.52 12.68
N THR A 111 -9.52 -7.20 12.53
CA THR A 111 -10.09 -6.60 11.32
C THR A 111 -9.31 -6.99 10.07
N PHE A 112 -7.99 -6.91 10.15
CA PHE A 112 -7.08 -7.17 9.03
C PHE A 112 -7.17 -8.60 8.48
N TYR A 113 -7.14 -9.62 9.36
CA TYR A 113 -7.21 -11.01 8.90
C TYR A 113 -8.50 -11.28 8.13
N ASN A 114 -9.63 -10.77 8.64
CA ASN A 114 -10.92 -10.89 7.97
C ASN A 114 -10.94 -10.15 6.63
N ALA A 115 -10.25 -9.01 6.53
CA ALA A 115 -10.18 -8.21 5.32
C ALA A 115 -9.46 -8.95 4.17
N ILE A 116 -8.29 -9.55 4.44
CA ILE A 116 -7.57 -10.33 3.40
C ILE A 116 -8.44 -11.49 2.89
N GLU A 117 -9.07 -12.23 3.80
CA GLU A 117 -9.86 -13.40 3.42
C GLU A 117 -11.08 -13.00 2.58
N SER A 118 -11.78 -11.94 3.00
CA SER A 118 -12.99 -11.44 2.31
C SER A 118 -12.70 -10.95 0.89
N HIS A 119 -11.53 -10.33 0.68
CA HIS A 119 -11.15 -9.77 -0.63
C HIS A 119 -10.17 -10.66 -1.41
N LEU A 120 -9.98 -11.92 -1.01
CA LEU A 120 -9.09 -12.84 -1.71
C LEU A 120 -9.39 -12.98 -3.22
N PRO A 121 -10.66 -13.06 -3.67
CA PRO A 121 -10.97 -13.10 -5.11
C PRO A 121 -10.45 -11.87 -5.86
N TYR A 122 -10.55 -10.69 -5.25
CA TYR A 122 -10.04 -9.46 -5.82
C TYR A 122 -8.51 -9.42 -5.88
N ILE A 123 -7.85 -9.85 -4.81
CA ILE A 123 -6.38 -9.92 -4.72
C ILE A 123 -5.80 -10.83 -5.83
N ILE A 124 -6.50 -11.90 -6.19
CA ILE A 124 -6.12 -12.77 -7.31
C ILE A 124 -6.11 -11.97 -8.63
N ILE A 125 -7.17 -11.21 -8.91
CA ILE A 125 -7.24 -10.39 -10.14
C ILE A 125 -6.16 -9.29 -10.13
N GLN A 126 -5.92 -8.66 -8.98
CA GLN A 126 -4.83 -7.69 -8.83
C GLN A 126 -3.45 -8.31 -9.17
N SER A 127 -3.22 -9.57 -8.80
CA SER A 127 -2.00 -10.31 -9.15
C SER A 127 -1.87 -10.56 -10.66
N GLU A 128 -2.98 -10.87 -11.33
CA GLU A 128 -3.03 -11.01 -12.79
C GLU A 128 -2.70 -9.69 -13.48
N ILE A 129 -3.35 -8.59 -13.07
CA ILE A 129 -3.12 -7.25 -13.64
C ILE A 129 -1.66 -6.83 -13.45
N SER A 130 -1.08 -7.10 -12.27
CA SER A 130 0.34 -6.78 -12.00
C SER A 130 1.27 -7.55 -12.93
N SER A 131 0.95 -8.81 -13.22
CA SER A 131 1.70 -9.64 -14.18
C SER A 131 1.54 -9.14 -15.61
N GLU A 132 0.33 -8.77 -16.01
CA GLU A 132 0.03 -8.21 -17.34
C GLU A 132 0.75 -6.86 -17.55
N LEU A 133 0.81 -6.01 -16.53
CA LEU A 133 1.55 -4.76 -16.55
C LEU A 133 3.06 -4.99 -16.70
N ASN A 134 3.62 -5.95 -15.96
CA ASN A 134 5.02 -6.32 -16.08
C ASN A 134 5.36 -6.83 -17.48
N ALA A 135 4.54 -7.73 -18.02
CA ALA A 135 4.71 -8.25 -19.37
C ALA A 135 4.58 -7.15 -20.44
N TYR A 136 3.72 -6.15 -20.22
CA TYR A 136 3.63 -4.98 -21.10
C TYR A 136 4.92 -4.16 -21.08
N GLN A 137 5.48 -3.87 -19.90
CA GLN A 137 6.72 -3.11 -19.76
C GLN A 137 7.91 -3.80 -20.41
N ASP A 138 8.02 -5.12 -20.26
CA ASP A 138 9.08 -5.91 -20.91
C ASP A 138 8.98 -5.86 -22.44
N LYS A 139 7.77 -5.82 -23.00
CA LYS A 139 7.54 -5.74 -24.45
C LYS A 139 7.73 -4.34 -25.04
N ASN A 140 7.48 -3.28 -24.28
CA ASN A 140 7.33 -1.91 -24.79
C ASN A 140 8.44 -0.95 -24.35
N SER A 141 9.69 -1.44 -24.22
CA SER A 141 10.89 -0.62 -23.97
C SER A 141 11.21 -0.28 -22.51
N GLY A 142 10.72 -1.06 -21.55
CA GLY A 142 11.18 -1.00 -20.16
C GLY A 142 10.22 -0.29 -19.20
N PRO A 143 10.73 0.30 -18.10
CA PRO A 143 9.87 0.85 -17.06
C PRO A 143 9.05 2.04 -17.58
N LEU A 144 7.78 2.10 -17.18
CA LEU A 144 6.92 3.24 -17.44
C LEU A 144 7.08 4.29 -16.34
N GLU A 145 6.90 5.56 -16.71
CA GLU A 145 6.77 6.62 -15.73
C GLU A 145 5.55 6.39 -14.82
N PRO A 146 5.58 6.79 -13.53
CA PRO A 146 4.53 6.44 -12.57
C PRO A 146 3.10 6.81 -13.01
N VAL A 147 2.93 7.97 -13.63
CA VAL A 147 1.63 8.44 -14.15
C VAL A 147 1.14 7.56 -15.30
N GLU A 148 2.04 7.15 -16.20
CA GLU A 148 1.71 6.30 -17.35
C GLU A 148 1.41 4.87 -16.90
N ALA A 149 2.21 4.35 -15.97
CA ALA A 149 1.99 3.06 -15.34
C ALA A 149 0.61 3.01 -14.66
N LEU A 150 0.24 4.06 -13.91
CA LEU A 150 -1.05 4.11 -13.22
C LEU A 150 -2.22 4.23 -14.20
N LYS A 151 -2.10 5.04 -15.26
CA LYS A 151 -3.13 5.14 -16.32
C LYS A 151 -3.36 3.78 -17.00
N LEU A 152 -2.29 3.07 -17.33
CA LEU A 152 -2.39 1.74 -17.94
C LEU A 152 -3.01 0.73 -16.96
N ALA A 153 -2.60 0.75 -15.70
CA ALA A 153 -3.20 -0.10 -14.67
C ALA A 153 -4.70 0.18 -14.54
N ILE A 154 -5.14 1.44 -14.44
CA ILE A 154 -6.56 1.81 -14.39
C ILE A 154 -7.34 1.19 -15.55
N LYS A 155 -6.81 1.29 -16.77
CA LYS A 155 -7.42 0.69 -17.95
C LYS A 155 -7.58 -0.83 -17.81
N MET A 156 -6.52 -1.53 -17.35
CA MET A 156 -6.57 -2.98 -17.12
C MET A 156 -7.59 -3.35 -16.03
N PHE A 157 -7.69 -2.57 -14.95
CA PHE A 157 -8.70 -2.76 -13.91
C PHE A 157 -10.12 -2.58 -14.44
N GLU A 158 -10.37 -1.55 -15.26
CA GLU A 158 -11.67 -1.35 -15.91
C GLU A 158 -12.04 -2.51 -16.84
N GLU A 159 -11.10 -3.00 -17.65
CA GLU A 159 -11.32 -4.16 -18.53
C GLU A 159 -11.66 -5.43 -17.73
N LYS A 160 -10.97 -5.67 -16.61
CA LYS A 160 -11.24 -6.81 -15.73
C LYS A 160 -12.57 -6.65 -14.98
N ARG A 161 -12.95 -5.44 -14.57
CA ARG A 161 -14.21 -5.14 -13.87
C ARG A 161 -15.42 -5.62 -14.68
N LEU A 162 -15.42 -5.39 -15.99
CA LEU A 162 -16.54 -5.78 -16.88
C LEU A 162 -16.80 -7.29 -16.88
N ASN A 163 -15.78 -8.09 -16.60
CA ASN A 163 -15.86 -9.56 -16.58
C ASN A 163 -16.05 -10.14 -15.18
N ASN A 164 -16.10 -9.31 -14.13
CA ASN A 164 -16.11 -9.74 -12.73
C ASN A 164 -17.19 -9.00 -11.92
N THR A 165 -18.46 -9.11 -12.33
CA THR A 165 -19.59 -8.40 -11.72
C THR A 165 -19.80 -8.70 -10.24
N ALA A 166 -19.41 -9.88 -9.76
CA ALA A 166 -19.48 -10.23 -8.34
C ALA A 166 -18.56 -9.38 -7.44
N LEU A 167 -17.59 -8.66 -8.03
CA LEU A 167 -16.62 -7.82 -7.35
C LEU A 167 -16.82 -6.32 -7.65
N GLU A 168 -18.02 -5.93 -8.08
CA GLU A 168 -18.32 -4.56 -8.53
C GLU A 168 -17.91 -3.49 -7.50
N GLU A 169 -18.23 -3.70 -6.22
CA GLU A 169 -17.89 -2.77 -5.14
C GLU A 169 -16.37 -2.65 -4.94
N ASP A 170 -15.65 -3.78 -4.91
CA ASP A 170 -14.19 -3.80 -4.79
C ASP A 170 -13.53 -3.04 -5.95
N PHE A 171 -13.94 -3.34 -7.19
CA PHE A 171 -13.44 -2.62 -8.35
C PHE A 171 -13.75 -1.12 -8.29
N LYS A 172 -14.97 -0.75 -7.92
CA LYS A 172 -15.38 0.65 -7.80
C LYS A 172 -14.49 1.40 -6.81
N ASN A 173 -14.28 0.85 -5.61
CA ASN A 173 -13.49 1.51 -4.57
C ASN A 173 -12.00 1.58 -4.96
N GLN A 174 -11.44 0.52 -5.54
CA GLN A 174 -10.07 0.55 -6.01
C GLN A 174 -9.87 1.55 -7.16
N LEU A 175 -10.75 1.56 -8.16
CA LEU A 175 -10.65 2.48 -9.28
C LEU A 175 -10.77 3.93 -8.82
N LEU A 176 -11.71 4.22 -7.91
CA LEU A 176 -11.83 5.53 -7.29
C LEU A 176 -10.51 5.96 -6.63
N LEU A 177 -9.90 5.11 -5.81
CA LEU A 177 -8.62 5.40 -5.18
C LEU A 177 -7.51 5.62 -6.21
N MET A 178 -7.44 4.78 -7.25
CA MET A 178 -6.45 4.91 -8.32
C MET A 178 -6.59 6.24 -9.07
N HIS A 179 -7.80 6.70 -9.32
CA HIS A 179 -8.05 8.01 -9.92
C HIS A 179 -7.64 9.16 -8.99
N GLU A 180 -7.93 9.08 -7.69
CA GLU A 180 -7.47 10.09 -6.73
C GLU A 180 -5.93 10.15 -6.64
N PHE A 181 -5.26 8.99 -6.72
CA PHE A 181 -3.80 8.94 -6.81
C PHE A 181 -3.27 9.53 -8.11
N LEU A 182 -3.94 9.26 -9.24
CA LEU A 182 -3.55 9.81 -10.52
C LEU A 182 -3.62 11.35 -10.50
N ASP A 183 -4.69 11.90 -9.92
CA ASP A 183 -4.86 13.35 -9.74
C ASP A 183 -3.79 13.93 -8.82
N TYR A 184 -3.47 13.24 -7.72
CA TYR A 184 -2.42 13.65 -6.79
C TYR A 184 -1.04 13.68 -7.48
N LEU A 185 -0.67 12.61 -8.17
CA LEU A 185 0.61 12.52 -8.91
C LEU A 185 0.70 13.58 -10.01
N SER A 186 -0.39 13.82 -10.74
CA SER A 186 -0.44 14.81 -11.80
C SER A 186 -0.24 16.23 -11.27
N LYS A 187 -0.78 16.55 -10.08
CA LYS A 187 -0.58 17.86 -9.44
C LYS A 187 0.84 18.05 -8.90
N GLN A 188 1.50 16.98 -8.47
CA GLN A 188 2.89 17.05 -7.98
C GLN A 188 3.94 17.14 -9.08
N ALA A 189 3.71 16.48 -10.22
CA ALA A 189 4.57 16.62 -11.39
C ALA A 189 4.64 18.08 -11.90
N VAL A 190 3.60 18.87 -11.61
CA VAL A 190 3.53 20.31 -11.93
C VAL A 190 4.23 21.18 -10.86
N SER A 191 4.38 20.70 -9.62
CA SER A 191 4.87 21.51 -8.48
C SER A 191 6.29 21.20 -8.03
N SER A 192 6.86 20.04 -8.37
CA SER A 192 8.20 19.65 -7.92
C SER A 192 8.88 18.79 -8.98
N GLY A 193 10.07 19.20 -9.42
CA GLY A 193 10.95 18.36 -10.23
C GLY A 193 11.27 17.07 -9.47
N GLN A 194 10.61 15.98 -9.88
CA GLN A 194 10.95 14.56 -9.65
C GLN A 194 11.71 14.22 -8.36
N GLN A 195 11.03 14.09 -7.23
CA GLN A 195 11.50 13.27 -6.09
C GLN A 195 10.32 12.66 -5.33
N PHE A 196 9.59 11.73 -5.96
CA PHE A 196 8.54 10.96 -5.24
C PHE A 196 8.93 9.49 -4.99
N PHE A 197 9.96 8.99 -5.68
CA PHE A 197 10.47 7.64 -5.52
C PHE A 197 11.98 7.67 -5.33
N LYS A 198 12.42 8.06 -4.13
CA LYS A 198 13.71 7.59 -3.64
C LYS A 198 13.41 6.53 -2.58
N PRO A 199 14.05 5.34 -2.66
CA PRO A 199 14.17 4.53 -1.46
C PRO A 199 14.81 5.43 -0.40
N SER A 200 14.31 5.36 0.84
CA SER A 200 14.94 6.05 1.95
C SER A 200 16.41 5.63 2.00
N ASP A 201 17.32 6.54 1.66
CA ASP A 201 18.74 6.38 2.00
C ASP A 201 18.80 6.47 3.53
N ASN A 202 18.55 5.35 4.21
CA ASN A 202 18.90 5.18 5.61
C ASN A 202 20.42 5.06 5.73
N ASN A 203 21.13 6.13 5.39
CA ASN A 203 22.44 6.44 5.92
C ASN A 203 22.25 7.23 7.22
N THR A 204 21.71 6.57 8.24
CA THR A 204 22.07 6.94 9.61
C THR A 204 23.51 6.48 9.81
N ALA A 205 24.43 7.41 9.53
CA ALA A 205 25.80 7.33 9.96
C ALA A 205 25.84 7.26 11.49
N HIS A 206 25.75 6.05 12.05
CA HIS A 206 26.27 5.80 13.39
C HIS A 206 27.78 5.80 13.28
N THR A 207 28.37 6.95 13.62
CA THR A 207 29.78 7.05 13.97
C THR A 207 29.97 6.25 15.26
N THR A 208 30.40 5.00 15.15
CA THR A 208 30.98 4.27 16.28
C THR A 208 32.43 4.00 15.91
N SER A 209 33.29 4.94 16.29
CA SER A 209 34.73 4.71 16.39
C SER A 209 34.96 3.72 17.53
N GLU A 210 35.10 2.44 17.22
CA GLU A 210 35.90 1.54 18.06
C GLU A 210 37.04 1.00 17.21
N GLN A 211 38.21 1.60 17.44
CA GLN A 211 39.49 1.09 16.98
C GLN A 211 39.71 -0.29 17.60
N LEU A 212 39.62 -1.33 16.78
CA LEU A 212 40.31 -2.60 17.01
C LEU A 212 41.81 -2.33 17.13
N THR A 213 42.30 -2.24 18.37
CA THR A 213 43.71 -2.43 18.65
C THR A 213 43.96 -3.92 18.81
N LEU A 214 44.51 -4.51 17.75
CA LEU A 214 45.20 -5.81 17.83
C LEU A 214 46.59 -5.57 18.42
N LYS A 215 46.80 -6.02 19.67
CA LYS A 215 48.05 -6.61 20.18
C LYS A 215 47.85 -7.20 21.57
#